data_AF-A0A6V8NM11-F1
#
_entry.id   AF-A0A6V8NM11-F1
#
_cell.length_a   1.000
_cell.length_b   1.000
_cell.length_c   1.000
_cell.angle_alpha   90.00
_cell.angle_beta   90.00
_cell.angle_gamma   90.00
#
_symmetry.space_group_name_H-M   'P 1'
#
loop_
_entity.id
_entity.type
_entity.pdbx_description
1 polymer ?
#
loop_
_entity_poly.entity_id
_entity_poly.type
_entity_poly.pdbx_seq_one_letter_code
_entity_poly.pdbx_strand_id
1 'polypeptide(L)' 'FIRSLLGLGPNLPQGKLILAPVLPSGITSLRLEGVPMGSSRLSLEVRDGKVKLLKAPPRLEIVLEEKS' A
#
# COMPACT_ATOMS: atom_id res chain seq x y z
N PHE A 1 -0.25 10.06 -10.07
CA PHE A 1 -1.24 9.03 -10.49
C PHE A 1 -1.30 7.81 -9.58
N ILE A 2 -0.18 7.21 -9.13
CA ILE A 2 -0.16 6.03 -8.22
C ILE A 2 -0.96 6.17 -6.91
N ARG A 3 -1.06 7.39 -6.35
CA ARG A 3 -1.84 7.65 -5.12
C ARG A 3 -3.31 7.25 -5.24
N SER A 4 -3.89 7.33 -6.44
CA SER A 4 -5.32 7.09 -6.67
C SER A 4 -5.68 5.61 -6.80
N LEU A 5 -4.75 4.75 -7.21
CA LEU A 5 -4.99 3.31 -7.37
C LEU A 5 -4.91 2.52 -6.05
N LEU A 6 -4.16 3.05 -5.08
CA LEU A 6 -3.91 2.38 -3.81
C LEU A 6 -4.55 3.08 -2.61
N GLY A 7 -5.15 4.25 -2.83
CA GLY A 7 -5.74 5.04 -1.75
C GLY A 7 -4.72 5.41 -0.67
N LEU A 8 -3.46 5.69 -1.05
CA LEU A 8 -2.40 6.00 -0.09
C LEU A 8 -2.70 7.31 0.65
N GLY A 9 -3.24 7.21 1.86
CA GLY A 9 -3.44 8.32 2.79
C GLY A 9 -2.25 8.44 3.75
N PRO A 10 -1.39 9.48 3.63
CA PRO A 10 -0.27 9.64 4.55
C PRO A 10 -0.74 10.25 5.88
N ASN A 11 -1.11 9.42 6.86
CA ASN A 11 -1.14 9.86 8.26
C ASN A 11 0.19 9.47 8.93
N LEU A 12 1.23 10.21 8.56
CA LEU A 12 2.62 10.00 8.98
C LEU A 12 2.98 10.32 10.46
N PRO A 13 2.11 10.77 11.39
CA PRO A 13 2.51 10.89 12.80
C PRO A 13 2.49 9.59 13.61
N GLN A 14 1.78 8.53 13.18
CA GLN A 14 1.46 7.38 14.07
C GLN A 14 1.83 5.98 13.53
N GLY A 15 2.59 5.86 12.44
CA GLY A 15 3.04 4.54 11.97
C GLY A 15 1.94 3.65 11.37
N LYS A 16 0.77 4.22 11.03
CA LYS A 16 -0.31 3.53 10.32
C LYS A 16 -0.33 3.91 8.85
N LEU A 17 -0.41 2.89 8.00
CA LEU A 17 -0.68 3.06 6.57
C LEU A 17 -2.00 2.37 6.21
N ILE A 18 -2.93 3.15 5.68
CA ILE A 18 -4.19 2.65 5.13
C ILE A 18 -3.98 2.37 3.65
N LEU A 19 -4.34 1.15 3.23
CA LEU A 19 -4.32 0.72 1.84
C LEU A 19 -5.73 0.34 1.41
N ALA A 20 -6.23 1.03 0.39
CA ALA A 20 -7.51 0.74 -0.27
C ALA A 20 -7.25 0.49 -1.76
N PRO A 21 -6.70 -0.69 -2.12
CA PRO A 21 -6.37 -1.01 -3.50
C PRO A 21 -7.65 -1.13 -4.34
N VAL A 22 -7.77 -0.29 -5.36
CA VAL A 22 -8.78 -0.43 -6.41
C VAL A 22 -8.03 -0.70 -7.71
N LEU A 23 -7.98 -1.96 -8.11
CA LEU A 23 -7.39 -2.35 -9.39
C LEU A 23 -8.45 -2.19 -10.49
N PRO A 24 -8.20 -1.35 -11.52
CA PRO A 24 -9.07 -1.26 -12.69
C PRO A 24 -9.25 -2.63 -13.35
N SER A 25 -10.41 -2.85 -13.96
CA SER A 25 -10.69 -4.07 -14.74
C SER A 25 -9.60 -4.31 -15.79
N GLY A 26 -8.95 -5.48 -15.74
CA GLY A 26 -7.83 -5.85 -16.61
C GLY A 26 -6.44 -5.72 -15.98
N ILE A 27 -6.32 -5.05 -14.82
CA ILE A 27 -5.07 -5.02 -14.04
C ILE A 27 -5.16 -6.08 -12.94
N THR A 28 -4.41 -7.17 -13.11
CA THR A 28 -4.39 -8.30 -12.15
C THR A 28 -3.33 -8.14 -11.07
N SER A 29 -2.33 -7.28 -11.29
CA SER A 29 -1.28 -7.03 -10.31
C SER A 29 -0.76 -5.61 -10.34
N LEU A 30 -0.32 -5.11 -9.18
CA LEU A 30 0.34 -3.84 -8.99
C LEU A 30 1.48 -4.03 -7.98
N ARG A 31 2.72 -3.73 -8.38
CA ARG A 31 3.87 -3.76 -7.49
C ARG A 31 4.33 -2.34 -7.17
N LEU A 32 4.46 -2.05 -5.88
CA LEU A 32 5.14 -0.88 -5.37
C LEU A 32 6.50 -1.27 -4.82
N GLU A 33 7.52 -0.54 -5.21
CA GLU A 33 8.88 -0.82 -4.79
C GLU A 33 9.53 0.44 -4.24
N GLY A 34 10.02 0.34 -3.00
CA GLY A 34 10.85 1.38 -2.40
C GLY A 34 10.14 2.68 -2.06
N VAL A 35 8.82 2.65 -1.81
CA VAL A 35 8.04 3.83 -1.44
C VAL A 35 8.61 4.43 -0.14
N PRO A 36 9.05 5.70 -0.14
CA PRO A 36 9.61 6.32 1.05
C PRO A 36 8.56 6.47 2.15
N MET A 37 8.90 6.02 3.36
CA MET A 37 8.09 6.11 4.58
C MET A 37 8.99 6.62 5.71
N GLY A 38 9.10 7.95 5.85
CA GLY A 38 10.09 8.56 6.74
C GLY A 38 11.52 8.15 6.36
N SER A 39 12.28 7.60 7.32
CA SER A 39 13.64 7.07 7.10
C SER A 39 13.67 5.64 6.53
N SER A 40 12.51 5.01 6.33
CA SER A 40 12.38 3.63 5.86
C SER A 40 11.73 3.56 4.47
N ARG A 41 11.68 2.35 3.90
CA ARG A 41 11.04 2.09 2.60
C ARG A 41 10.05 0.95 2.70
N LEU A 42 8.91 1.12 2.02
CA LEU A 42 7.86 0.13 1.86
C LEU A 42 7.89 -0.44 0.45
N SER A 43 7.83 -1.76 0.34
CA SER A 43 7.59 -2.48 -0.92
C SER A 43 6.46 -3.46 -0.71
N LEU A 44 5.49 -3.47 -1.63
CA LEU A 44 4.33 -4.35 -1.58
C LEU A 44 3.90 -4.76 -2.98
N GLU A 45 3.16 -5.85 -3.04
CA GLU A 45 2.52 -6.36 -4.24
C GLU A 45 1.04 -6.52 -3.95
N VAL A 46 0.20 -6.03 -4.85
CA VAL A 46 -1.23 -6.32 -4.88
C VAL A 46 -1.46 -7.25 -6.04
N ARG A 47 -2.08 -8.41 -5.80
CA ARG A 47 -2.44 -9.36 -6.85
C ARG A 47 -3.81 -9.94 -6.56
N ASP A 48 -4.72 -9.85 -7.53
CA ASP A 48 -6.10 -10.33 -7.40
C ASP A 48 -6.78 -9.79 -6.11
N GLY A 49 -6.57 -8.49 -5.83
CA GLY A 49 -7.08 -7.82 -4.62
C GLY A 49 -6.34 -8.15 -3.31
N LYS A 50 -5.42 -9.13 -3.32
CA LYS A 50 -4.64 -9.52 -2.14
C LYS A 50 -3.36 -8.71 -2.04
N VAL A 51 -3.04 -8.24 -0.84
CA VAL A 51 -1.81 -7.49 -0.58
C VAL A 51 -0.75 -8.40 0.05
N LYS A 52 0.45 -8.37 -0.52
CA LYS A 52 1.65 -9.04 -0.01
C LYS A 52 2.71 -8.00 0.30
N LEU A 53 3.24 -8.02 1.52
CA LEU A 53 4.38 -7.18 1.89
C LEU A 53 5.69 -7.83 1.45
N LEU A 54 6.52 -7.06 0.77
CA LEU A 54 7.86 -7.46 0.38
C LEU A 54 8.90 -6.86 1.33
N LYS A 55 8.70 -5.60 1.74
CA LYS A 55 9.53 -4.89 2.71
C LYS A 55 8.69 -3.89 3.46
N ALA A 56 8.72 -3.91 4.78
CA ALA A 56 8.01 -2.95 5.62
C ALA A 56 8.92 -2.44 6.76
N PRO A 57 8.75 -1.20 7.22
CA PRO A 57 9.37 -0.73 8.46
C PRO A 57 8.91 -1.58 9.65
N PRO A 58 9.78 -1.86 10.64
CA PRO A 58 9.51 -2.80 11.74
C PRO A 58 8.38 -2.38 12.70
N ARG A 59 7.88 -1.14 12.61
CA ARG A 59 6.75 -0.63 13.41
C ARG A 59 5.60 -0.10 12.56
N LEU A 60 5.55 -0.49 11.27
CA LEU A 60 4.47 -0.09 10.40
C LEU A 60 3.29 -1.04 10.60
N GLU A 61 2.17 -0.51 11.05
CA GLU A 61 0.90 -1.23 11.06
C GLU A 61 0.19 -0.96 9.73
N ILE A 62 -0.24 -2.04 9.06
CA ILE A 62 -0.92 -1.96 7.78
C ILE A 62 -2.35 -2.40 7.97
N VAL A 63 -3.27 -1.49 7.67
CA VAL A 63 -4.71 -1.75 7.70
C VAL A 63 -5.19 -1.81 6.26
N LEU A 64 -5.77 -2.95 5.89
CA LEU A 64 -6.43 -3.13 4.61
C LEU A 64 -7.89 -2.70 4.79
N GLU A 65 -8.30 -1.71 4.01
CA GLU A 65 -9.70 -1.31 3.93
C GLU A 65 -10.27 -1.79 2.60
N GLU A 66 -11.35 -2.56 2.66
CA GLU A 66 -12.17 -2.84 1.50
C GLU A 66 -12.97 -1.58 1.19
N LYS A 67 -12.70 -0.97 0.04
CA LYS A 67 -13.49 0.17 -0.42
C LYS A 67 -14.82 -0.38 -0.94
N SER A 68 -15.88 -0.20 -0.15
CA SER A 68 -17.29 -0.51 -0.52
C SER A 68 -17.80 0.39 -1.64
#